data_AF-A0A1V5BQB6-F1
#
_entry.id   AF-A0A1V5BQB6-F1
#
_cell.length_a   1.000
_cell.length_b   1.000
_cell.length_c   1.000
_cell.angle_alpha   90.00
_cell.angle_beta   90.00
_cell.angle_gamma   90.00
#
_symmetry.space_group_name_H-M   'P 1'
#
loop_
_entity.id
_entity.type
_entity.pdbx_description
1 polymer ?
#
loop_
_entity_poly.entity_id
_entity_poly.type
_entity_poly.pdbx_seq_one_letter_code
_entity_poly.pdbx_strand_id
1 'polypeptide(L)'
;MICPICNGEFDAIGLDEGAREAARREWIAECSQEWLEIGRELKNKRQILGIAAKKVANAIGISSSTLKKFEDGRPVRAGRIVENAYRMYLELAG
;
A
#
# COMPACT_ATOMS: atom_id res chain seq x y z
N MET A 1 27.73 -12.30 -34.05
CA MET A 1 28.22 -12.88 -32.78
C MET A 1 26.98 -13.21 -31.96
N ILE A 2 26.62 -14.49 -31.91
CA ILE A 2 25.33 -15.02 -31.42
C ILE A 2 25.61 -15.66 -30.05
N CYS A 3 24.82 -15.31 -29.03
CA CYS A 3 24.91 -15.92 -27.70
C CYS A 3 24.40 -17.38 -27.77
N PRO A 4 25.22 -18.40 -27.48
CA PRO A 4 24.88 -19.79 -27.72
C PRO A 4 24.08 -20.47 -26.59
N ILE A 5 23.64 -19.74 -25.57
CA ILE A 5 23.05 -20.32 -24.34
C ILE A 5 21.51 -20.29 -24.34
N CYS A 6 20.86 -19.45 -25.15
CA CYS A 6 19.42 -19.23 -25.09
C CYS A 6 18.70 -19.46 -26.43
N ASN A 7 18.76 -20.68 -26.94
CA ASN A 7 17.77 -21.20 -27.89
C ASN A 7 16.50 -21.63 -27.15
N GLY A 8 15.83 -20.70 -26.49
CA GLY A 8 14.53 -20.93 -25.87
C GLY A 8 13.44 -20.26 -26.70
N GLU A 9 12.49 -21.04 -27.22
CA GLU A 9 11.19 -20.51 -27.61
C GLU A 9 10.58 -19.83 -26.38
N PHE A 10 10.50 -18.50 -26.42
CA PHE A 10 9.73 -17.76 -25.43
C PHE A 10 8.25 -17.97 -25.75
N ASP A 11 7.73 -19.11 -25.31
CA ASP A 11 6.29 -19.31 -25.26
C ASP A 11 5.68 -18.15 -24.48
N ALA A 12 4.85 -17.39 -25.19
CA ALA A 12 4.09 -16.30 -24.62
C ALA A 12 3.26 -16.86 -23.47
N ILE A 13 3.67 -16.56 -22.24
CA ILE A 13 2.89 -16.88 -21.05
C ILE A 13 1.68 -15.94 -21.03
N GLY A 14 0.68 -16.29 -21.85
CA GLY A 14 -0.64 -15.69 -21.91
C GLY A 14 -1.37 -16.01 -20.61
N LEU A 15 -1.02 -15.27 -19.57
CA LEU A 15 -1.73 -15.30 -18.30
C LEU A 15 -3.03 -14.53 -18.49
N ASP A 16 -4.13 -15.28 -18.52
CA ASP A 16 -5.51 -14.81 -18.60
C ASP A 16 -5.71 -13.49 -17.82
N GLU A 17 -5.82 -12.39 -18.58
CA GLU A 17 -5.87 -11.04 -18.04
C GLU A 17 -7.11 -10.85 -17.14
N GLY A 18 -8.16 -11.63 -17.42
CA GLY A 18 -9.37 -11.74 -16.60
C GLY A 18 -9.13 -12.29 -15.20
N ALA A 19 -8.38 -13.40 -15.07
CA ALA A 19 -8.05 -14.01 -13.79
C ALA A 19 -7.23 -13.09 -12.88
N ARG A 20 -6.28 -12.32 -13.46
CA ARG A 20 -5.49 -11.33 -12.70
C ARG A 20 -6.36 -10.19 -12.17
N GLU A 21 -7.29 -9.70 -12.97
CA GLU A 21 -8.18 -8.61 -12.60
C GLU A 21 -9.22 -9.06 -11.54
N ALA A 22 -9.72 -10.29 -11.63
CA ALA A 22 -10.60 -10.88 -10.61
C ALA A 22 -9.87 -11.04 -9.27
N ALA A 23 -8.68 -11.65 -9.26
CA ALA A 23 -7.86 -11.81 -8.07
C ALA A 23 -7.51 -10.45 -7.43
N ARG A 24 -7.27 -9.41 -8.24
CA ARG A 24 -7.06 -8.04 -7.76
C ARG A 24 -8.31 -7.49 -7.06
N ARG A 25 -9.50 -7.68 -7.62
CA ARG A 25 -10.75 -7.16 -7.02
C ARG A 25 -11.08 -7.85 -5.70
N GLU A 26 -10.93 -9.17 -5.63
CA GLU A 26 -11.10 -9.94 -4.39
C GLU A 26 -10.14 -9.46 -3.32
N TRP A 27 -8.85 -9.31 -3.65
CA TRP A 27 -7.84 -8.79 -2.73
C TRP A 27 -8.17 -7.37 -2.23
N ILE A 28 -8.67 -6.50 -3.11
CA ILE A 28 -9.12 -5.14 -2.73
C ILE A 28 -10.29 -5.22 -1.76
N ALA A 29 -11.28 -6.08 -2.03
CA ALA A 29 -12.46 -6.21 -1.19
C ALA A 29 -12.07 -6.70 0.21
N GLU A 30 -11.24 -7.74 0.31
CA GLU A 30 -10.76 -8.31 1.57
C GLU A 30 -9.96 -7.30 2.41
N CYS A 31 -9.03 -6.56 1.78
CA CYS A 31 -8.18 -5.60 2.51
C CYS A 31 -8.92 -4.29 2.87
N SER A 32 -9.99 -3.95 2.17
CA SER A 32 -10.60 -2.61 2.25
C SER A 32 -11.23 -2.30 3.60
N GLN A 33 -11.84 -3.29 4.26
CA GLN A 33 -12.60 -3.03 5.49
C GLN A 33 -11.66 -2.77 6.67
N GLU A 34 -10.68 -3.65 6.88
CA GLU A 34 -9.68 -3.53 7.95
C GLU A 34 -8.88 -2.22 7.81
N TRP A 35 -8.40 -1.92 6.60
CA TRP A 35 -7.63 -0.69 6.37
C TRP A 35 -8.47 0.58 6.44
N LEU A 36 -9.77 0.51 6.19
CA LEU A 36 -10.66 1.66 6.39
C LEU A 36 -10.77 2.03 7.86
N GLU A 37 -10.92 1.05 8.75
CA GLU A 37 -11.04 1.29 10.19
C GLU A 37 -9.72 1.78 10.77
N ILE A 38 -8.63 1.08 10.49
CA ILE A 38 -7.27 1.43 10.93
C ILE A 38 -6.82 2.78 10.37
N GLY A 39 -7.04 3.01 9.07
CA GLY A 39 -6.67 4.25 8.41
C GLY A 39 -7.38 5.47 9.02
N ARG A 40 -8.67 5.33 9.34
CA ARG A 40 -9.46 6.38 10.02
C ARG A 40 -9.00 6.61 11.45
N GLU A 41 -8.72 5.55 12.21
CA GLU A 41 -8.18 5.63 13.57
C GLU A 41 -6.90 6.48 13.60
N LEU A 42 -5.93 6.12 12.74
CA LEU A 42 -4.63 6.80 12.68
C LEU A 42 -4.74 8.23 12.16
N LYS A 43 -5.63 8.48 11.18
CA LYS A 43 -5.95 9.83 10.70
C LYS A 43 -6.49 10.71 11.82
N ASN A 44 -7.43 10.19 12.61
CA ASN A 44 -8.02 10.92 13.74
C ASN A 44 -6.95 11.22 14.80
N LYS A 45 -6.15 10.23 15.20
CA LYS A 45 -5.05 10.42 16.15
C LYS A 45 -4.05 11.47 15.67
N ARG A 46 -3.66 11.43 14.39
CA ARG A 46 -2.80 12.44 13.76
C ARG A 46 -3.41 13.84 13.84
N GLN A 47 -4.70 13.98 13.55
CA GLN A 47 -5.40 15.27 13.60
C GLN A 47 -5.50 15.82 15.03
N ILE A 48 -5.76 14.96 16.02
CA ILE A 48 -5.77 15.34 17.43
C ILE A 48 -4.41 15.88 17.87
N LEU A 49 -3.31 15.26 17.43
CA LEU A 49 -1.94 15.72 17.71
C LEU A 49 -1.53 16.95 16.88
N GLY A 50 -2.41 17.49 16.00
CA GLY A 50 -2.09 18.64 15.17
C GLY A 50 -1.03 18.37 14.09
N ILE A 51 -0.81 17.09 13.73
CA ILE A 51 0.26 16.70 12.81
C ILE A 51 -0.24 16.73 11.35
N ALA A 52 0.48 17.41 10.47
CA ALA A 52 0.18 17.39 9.04
C ALA A 52 0.48 16.02 8.41
N ALA A 53 -0.41 15.53 7.55
CA ALA A 53 -0.22 14.26 6.83
C ALA A 53 1.13 14.20 6.07
N LYS A 54 1.55 15.30 5.44
CA LYS A 54 2.85 15.39 4.75
C LYS A 54 4.04 15.14 5.69
N LYS A 55 3.94 15.57 6.96
CA LYS A 55 5.00 15.38 7.96
C LYS A 55 5.16 13.89 8.30
N VAL A 56 4.04 13.19 8.51
CA VAL A 56 4.04 11.73 8.72
C VAL A 56 4.59 11.01 7.50
N ALA A 57 4.09 11.32 6.30
CA ALA A 57 4.49 10.66 5.06
C ALA A 57 6.01 10.75 4.85
N ASN A 58 6.57 11.94 5.03
CA ASN A 58 8.01 12.17 4.96
C ASN A 58 8.78 11.39 6.04
N ALA A 59 8.27 11.34 7.27
CA ALA A 59 8.93 10.66 8.38
C ALA A 59 8.98 9.14 8.20
N ILE A 60 7.93 8.54 7.64
CA ILE A 60 7.86 7.08 7.41
C ILE A 60 8.31 6.67 6.00
N GLY A 61 8.83 7.61 5.21
CA GLY A 61 9.44 7.33 3.90
C GLY A 61 8.45 6.99 2.78
N ILE A 62 7.23 7.51 2.81
CA ILE A 62 6.22 7.28 1.76
C ILE A 62 5.72 8.58 1.14
N SER A 63 5.07 8.46 -0.02
CA SER A 63 4.40 9.61 -0.64
C SER A 63 3.14 10.02 0.12
N SER A 64 2.82 11.31 0.13
CA SER A 64 1.57 11.82 0.71
C SER A 64 0.31 11.21 0.06
N SER A 65 0.38 10.82 -1.22
CA SER A 65 -0.73 10.18 -1.91
C SER A 65 -0.92 8.73 -1.44
N THR A 66 0.16 8.01 -1.14
CA THR A 66 0.10 6.69 -0.50
C THR A 66 -0.50 6.79 0.90
N LEU A 67 -0.04 7.74 1.71
CA LEU A 67 -0.60 7.95 3.05
C LEU A 67 -2.09 8.28 2.99
N LYS A 68 -2.50 9.18 2.08
CA LYS A 68 -3.91 9.52 1.91
C LYS A 68 -4.77 8.32 1.50
N LYS A 69 -4.28 7.48 0.58
CA LYS A 69 -4.98 6.24 0.20
C LYS A 69 -5.19 5.35 1.43
N PHE A 70 -4.14 5.14 2.21
CA PHE A 70 -4.22 4.33 3.43
C PHE A 70 -5.19 4.92 4.46
N GLU A 71 -5.11 6.22 4.76
CA GLU A 71 -6.04 6.92 5.68
C GLU A 71 -7.52 6.86 5.22
N ASP A 72 -7.75 6.80 3.92
CA ASP A 72 -9.08 6.72 3.32
C ASP A 72 -9.55 5.25 3.11
N GLY A 73 -8.81 4.26 3.63
CA GLY A 73 -9.13 2.83 3.52
C GLY A 73 -8.92 2.22 2.14
N ARG A 74 -8.22 2.93 1.25
CA ARG A 74 -7.92 2.44 -0.09
C ARG A 74 -6.73 1.49 -0.05
N PRO A 75 -6.76 0.43 -0.89
CA PRO A 75 -5.71 -0.56 -0.92
C PRO A 75 -4.34 0.02 -1.28
N VAL A 76 -3.34 -0.32 -0.49
CA VAL A 76 -1.93 0.02 -0.70
C VAL A 76 -1.08 -1.26 -0.62
N ARG A 77 -0.08 -1.40 -1.51
CA ARG A 77 0.73 -2.63 -1.62
C ARG A 77 1.40 -3.04 -0.30
N ALA A 78 1.80 -2.09 0.52
CA ALA A 78 2.54 -2.32 1.76
C ALA A 78 1.75 -1.88 3.00
N GLY A 79 0.42 -2.12 3.02
CA GLY A 79 -0.48 -1.61 4.06
C GLY A 79 -0.04 -1.88 5.49
N ARG A 80 0.35 -3.12 5.81
CA ARG A 80 0.87 -3.48 7.15
C ARG A 80 2.14 -2.73 7.55
N ILE A 81 3.06 -2.51 6.60
CA ILE A 81 4.30 -1.75 6.87
C ILE A 81 3.96 -0.28 7.11
N VAL A 82 3.07 0.28 6.27
CA VAL A 82 2.58 1.65 6.43
C VAL A 82 1.90 1.83 7.78
N GLU A 83 1.03 0.90 8.17
CA GLU A 83 0.36 0.91 9.48
C GLU A 83 1.36 0.94 10.64
N ASN A 84 2.27 -0.04 10.70
CA ASN A 84 3.22 -0.16 11.81
C ASN A 84 4.11 1.08 11.93
N ALA A 85 4.65 1.55 10.80
CA ALA A 85 5.48 2.75 10.80
C ALA A 85 4.70 4.00 11.23
N TYR A 86 3.44 4.11 10.83
CA TYR A 86 2.56 5.22 11.21
C TYR A 86 2.22 5.16 12.71
N ARG A 87 1.88 3.98 13.25
CA ARG A 87 1.64 3.77 14.69
C ARG A 87 2.84 4.21 15.52
N MET A 88 4.03 3.68 15.19
CA MET A 88 5.28 4.05 15.86
C MET A 88 5.55 5.55 15.81
N TYR A 89 5.34 6.19 14.65
CA TYR A 89 5.53 7.62 14.51
C TYR A 89 4.61 8.43 15.43
N LEU A 90 3.32 8.08 15.50
CA LEU A 90 2.35 8.80 16.34
C LEU A 90 2.57 8.56 17.84
N GLU A 91 3.08 7.40 18.23
CA GLU A 91 3.45 7.09 19.62
C GLU A 91 4.66 7.90 20.10
N LEU A 92 5.64 8.15 19.23
CA LEU A 92 6.81 8.97 19.55
C LEU A 92 6.54 10.48 19.47
N ALA A 93 5.44 10.87 18.84
CA ALA A 93 5.10 12.28 18.59
C ALA A 93 4.08 12.88 19.58
N GLY A 94 3.42 12.05 20.40
CA GLY A 94 2.53 12.46 21.48
C GLY A 94 3.23 12.43 22.83
#